data_AF-I5AZY5-F1
#
_entry.id   AF-I5AZY5-F1
#
_cell.length_a   1.000
_cell.length_b   1.000
_cell.length_c   1.000
_cell.angle_alpha   90.00
_cell.angle_beta   90.00
_cell.angle_gamma   90.00
#
_symmetry.space_group_name_H-M   'P 1'
#
loop_
_entity.id
_entity.type
_entity.pdbx_description
1 polymer ?
#
loop_
_entity_poly.entity_id
_entity_poly.type
_entity_poly.pdbx_seq_one_letter_code
_entity_poly.pdbx_strand_id
1 'polypeptide(L)'
;MNNLFPRWLNRILLAVITLLALTGMAQMPIFKRYYIADIPGLGWLAAFYTTHKIHYIAAAVFLALIFWMATVYLLNHRKTWRLTAMGWVRLVILALIVVTGMLRTVKNLPDHGFSPMTVMLVDWTHLAAAMLLGVTAILARVGPWHRNGVYATRH
;
A
#
# COMPACT_ATOMS: atom_id res chain seq x y z
N MET A 1 -1.41 -19.32 -19.68
CA MET A 1 -1.95 -18.47 -18.60
C MET A 1 -0.83 -17.57 -18.10
N ASN A 2 -0.57 -16.45 -18.79
CA ASN A 2 0.63 -15.67 -18.54
C ASN A 2 0.26 -14.51 -17.61
N ASN A 3 0.80 -14.50 -16.39
CA ASN A 3 0.79 -13.31 -15.54
C ASN A 3 2.16 -12.63 -15.69
N LEU A 4 2.20 -11.31 -15.62
CA LEU A 4 3.46 -10.55 -15.66
C LEU A 4 4.44 -11.02 -14.57
N PHE A 5 3.92 -11.32 -13.37
CA PHE A 5 4.68 -11.89 -12.26
C PHE A 5 4.06 -13.22 -11.79
N PRO A 6 4.87 -14.12 -11.19
CA PRO A 6 4.37 -15.36 -10.60
C PRO A 6 3.25 -15.13 -9.57
N ARG A 7 2.28 -16.04 -9.51
CA ARG A 7 1.11 -15.92 -8.62
C ARG A 7 1.49 -15.82 -7.14
N TRP A 8 2.50 -16.58 -6.71
CA TRP A 8 2.96 -16.58 -5.32
C TRP A 8 3.50 -15.19 -4.92
N LEU A 9 4.25 -14.52 -5.79
CA LEU A 9 4.78 -13.19 -5.54
C LEU A 9 3.66 -12.15 -5.39
N ASN A 10 2.65 -12.22 -6.26
CA ASN A 10 1.47 -11.36 -6.15
C ASN A 10 0.69 -11.58 -4.84
N ARG A 11 0.66 -12.83 -4.32
CA ARG A 11 0.04 -13.13 -3.02
C ARG A 11 0.85 -12.55 -1.86
N ILE A 12 2.18 -12.62 -1.92
CA ILE A 12 3.05 -11.98 -0.93
C ILE A 12 2.83 -10.47 -0.92
N LEU A 13 2.85 -9.82 -2.09
CA LEU A 13 2.59 -8.39 -2.21
C LEU A 13 1.22 -8.01 -1.62
N LEU A 14 0.18 -8.80 -1.90
CA LEU A 14 -1.15 -8.61 -1.33
C LEU A 14 -1.13 -8.71 0.20
N ALA A 15 -0.49 -9.74 0.76
CA ALA A 15 -0.38 -9.92 2.21
C ALA A 15 0.34 -8.73 2.88
N VAL A 16 1.42 -8.25 2.27
CA VAL A 16 2.16 -7.07 2.74
C VAL A 16 1.31 -5.80 2.70
N ILE A 17 0.60 -5.54 1.59
CA ILE A 17 -0.30 -4.39 1.48
C ILE A 17 -1.44 -4.48 2.50
N THR A 18 -2.01 -5.67 2.73
CA THR A 18 -3.05 -5.88 3.75
C THR A 18 -2.52 -5.61 5.15
N LEU A 19 -1.29 -6.06 5.47
CA LEU A 19 -0.66 -5.78 6.75
C LEU A 19 -0.39 -4.28 6.95
N LEU A 20 0.07 -3.60 5.90
CA LEU A 20 0.23 -2.14 5.89
C LEU A 20 -1.10 -1.42 6.12
N ALA A 21 -2.16 -1.82 5.43
CA ALA A 21 -3.49 -1.24 5.62
C ALA A 21 -4.00 -1.47 7.05
N LEU A 22 -3.91 -2.70 7.56
CA LEU A 22 -4.34 -3.05 8.91
C LEU A 22 -3.59 -2.23 9.97
N THR A 23 -2.25 -2.22 9.91
CA THR A 23 -1.42 -1.52 10.89
C THR A 23 -1.47 0.00 10.75
N GLY A 24 -1.65 0.53 9.53
CA GLY A 24 -1.85 1.95 9.29
C GLY A 24 -3.18 2.44 9.85
N MET A 25 -4.24 1.65 9.67
CA MET A 25 -5.54 1.92 10.29
C MET A 25 -5.46 1.80 11.82
N ALA A 26 -4.65 0.88 12.35
CA ALA A 26 -4.44 0.68 13.78
C ALA A 26 -3.69 1.82 14.49
N GLN A 27 -2.94 2.64 13.75
CA GLN A 27 -2.32 3.86 14.30
C GLN A 27 -3.36 4.94 14.63
N MET A 28 -4.56 4.83 14.08
CA MET A 28 -5.72 5.62 14.50
C MET A 28 -6.43 4.90 15.65
N PRO A 29 -7.10 5.61 16.58
CA PRO A 29 -7.76 4.99 17.73
C PRO A 29 -9.06 4.24 17.37
N ILE A 30 -9.22 3.77 16.13
CA ILE A 30 -10.45 3.14 15.64
C ILE A 30 -10.72 1.77 16.28
N PHE A 31 -9.69 0.91 16.41
CA PHE A 31 -9.90 -0.46 16.90
C PHE A 31 -10.24 -0.50 18.38
N LYS A 32 -9.73 0.47 19.14
CA LYS A 32 -10.13 0.68 20.53
C LYS A 32 -11.51 1.33 20.63
N ARG A 33 -11.81 2.33 19.79
CA ARG A 33 -13.10 3.05 19.81
C ARG A 33 -14.30 2.15 19.48
N TYR A 34 -14.10 1.13 18.65
CA TYR A 34 -15.14 0.18 18.25
C TYR A 34 -14.99 -1.21 18.88
N TYR A 35 -14.30 -1.32 20.02
CA TYR A 35 -14.18 -2.57 20.82
C TYR A 35 -13.55 -3.77 20.08
N ILE A 36 -12.95 -3.57 18.91
CA ILE A 36 -12.24 -4.62 18.15
C ILE A 36 -11.02 -5.10 18.93
N ALA A 37 -10.33 -4.19 19.63
CA ALA A 37 -9.19 -4.53 20.46
C ALA A 37 -9.56 -5.34 21.72
N ASP A 38 -10.83 -5.39 22.10
CA ASP A 38 -11.32 -6.13 23.26
C ASP A 38 -11.62 -7.60 22.93
N ILE A 39 -11.61 -7.97 21.64
CA ILE A 39 -11.67 -9.35 21.20
C ILE A 39 -10.38 -10.08 21.65
N PRO A 40 -10.48 -11.26 22.30
CA PRO A 40 -9.32 -12.02 22.75
C PRO A 40 -8.27 -12.20 21.64
N GLY A 41 -7.03 -11.79 21.92
CA GLY A 41 -5.91 -11.86 20.97
C GLY A 41 -5.72 -10.63 20.06
N LEU A 42 -6.65 -9.66 20.05
CA LEU A 42 -6.57 -8.46 19.20
C LEU A 42 -6.11 -7.19 19.92
N GLY A 43 -5.77 -7.26 21.21
CA GLY A 43 -5.34 -6.09 22.00
C GLY A 43 -4.12 -5.35 21.42
N TRP A 44 -3.26 -6.04 20.66
CA TRP A 44 -2.11 -5.42 19.99
C TRP A 44 -2.51 -4.36 18.95
N LEU A 45 -3.72 -4.43 18.39
CA LEU A 45 -4.25 -3.42 17.45
C LEU A 45 -4.47 -2.05 18.10
N ALA A 46 -4.56 -1.99 19.44
CA ALA A 46 -4.61 -0.73 20.18
C ALA A 46 -3.24 -0.27 20.71
N ALA A 47 -2.19 -1.09 20.55
CA ALA A 47 -0.83 -0.77 20.99
C ALA A 47 -0.09 0.01 19.90
N PHE A 48 -0.11 1.34 20.01
CA PHE A 48 0.46 2.26 19.00
C PHE A 48 1.92 1.92 18.63
N TYR A 49 2.81 1.75 19.60
CA TYR A 49 4.22 1.44 19.30
C TYR A 49 4.41 0.10 18.58
N THR A 50 3.60 -0.90 18.93
CA THR A 50 3.62 -2.21 18.28
C THR A 50 3.17 -2.10 16.82
N THR A 51 2.01 -1.48 16.59
CA THR A 51 1.47 -1.30 15.23
C THR A 51 2.35 -0.39 14.38
N HIS A 52 2.96 0.64 14.97
CA HIS A 52 3.91 1.54 14.31
C HIS A 52 5.17 0.80 13.84
N LYS A 53 5.79 -0.01 14.71
CA LYS A 53 6.95 -0.85 14.36
C LYS A 53 6.62 -1.84 13.24
N ILE A 54 5.50 -2.56 13.35
CA ILE A 54 5.07 -3.52 12.32
C ILE A 54 4.83 -2.80 10.99
N HIS A 55 4.19 -1.62 11.01
CA HIS A 55 3.94 -0.83 9.81
C HIS A 55 5.24 -0.42 9.11
N TYR A 56 6.25 0.04 9.85
CA TYR A 56 7.56 0.42 9.30
C TYR A 56 8.30 -0.78 8.69
N ILE A 57 8.29 -1.93 9.37
CA ILE A 57 8.89 -3.17 8.83
C ILE A 57 8.17 -3.61 7.55
N ALA A 58 6.84 -3.62 7.57
CA ALA A 58 6.04 -3.95 6.40
C ALA A 58 6.26 -2.96 5.24
N ALA A 59 6.47 -1.68 5.54
CA ALA A 59 6.77 -0.65 4.55
C ALA A 59 8.15 -0.87 3.91
N ALA A 60 9.16 -1.24 4.69
CA ALA A 60 10.48 -1.58 4.17
C ALA A 60 10.41 -2.80 3.22
N VAL A 61 9.71 -3.86 3.62
CA VAL A 61 9.48 -5.05 2.78
C VAL A 61 8.70 -4.69 1.52
N PHE A 62 7.64 -3.88 1.65
CA PHE A 62 6.85 -3.39 0.52
C PHE A 62 7.71 -2.62 -0.49
N LEU A 63 8.51 -1.66 -0.02
CA LEU A 63 9.42 -0.88 -0.87
C LEU A 63 10.40 -1.81 -1.61
N ALA A 64 11.05 -2.73 -0.91
CA ALA A 64 11.96 -3.69 -1.51
C ALA A 64 11.27 -4.52 -2.62
N LEU A 65 10.06 -5.03 -2.35
CA LEU A 65 9.28 -5.80 -3.32
C LEU A 65 8.91 -4.96 -4.55
N ILE A 66 8.35 -3.76 -4.36
CA ILE A 66 7.90 -2.94 -5.51
C ILE A 66 9.08 -2.42 -6.33
N PHE A 67 10.21 -2.09 -5.72
CA PHE A 67 11.41 -1.68 -6.46
C PHE A 67 12.01 -2.83 -7.25
N TRP A 68 12.08 -4.03 -6.66
CA TRP A 68 12.51 -5.22 -7.38
C TRP A 68 11.57 -5.54 -8.55
N MET A 69 10.26 -5.54 -8.33
CA MET A 69 9.27 -5.77 -9.39
C MET A 69 9.34 -4.70 -10.47
N ALA A 70 9.48 -3.43 -10.11
CA ALA A 70 9.65 -2.35 -11.08
C ALA A 70 10.93 -2.53 -11.92
N THR A 71 12.04 -2.90 -11.28
CA THR A 71 13.32 -3.17 -11.96
C THR A 71 13.18 -4.32 -12.95
N VAL A 72 12.62 -5.45 -12.52
CA VAL A 72 12.35 -6.61 -13.38
C VAL A 72 11.43 -6.25 -14.54
N TYR A 73 10.38 -5.46 -14.29
CA TYR A 73 9.50 -4.98 -15.35
C TYR A 73 10.26 -4.13 -16.39
N LEU A 74 11.02 -3.15 -15.93
CA LEU A 74 11.75 -2.22 -16.79
C LEU A 74 12.85 -2.91 -17.61
N LEU A 75 13.56 -3.87 -17.04
CA LEU A 75 14.67 -4.54 -17.73
C LEU A 75 14.18 -5.69 -18.63
N ASN A 76 13.19 -6.47 -18.17
CA ASN A 76 12.86 -7.75 -18.82
C ASN A 76 11.50 -7.78 -19.51
N HIS A 77 10.57 -6.89 -19.13
CA HIS A 77 9.17 -7.00 -19.57
C HIS A 77 8.62 -5.78 -20.29
N ARG A 78 9.25 -4.59 -20.23
CA ARG A 78 8.75 -3.36 -20.86
C ARG A 78 8.50 -3.46 -22.38
N LYS A 79 9.20 -4.36 -23.07
CA LYS A 79 9.06 -4.60 -24.52
C LYS A 79 8.00 -5.65 -24.86
N THR A 80 7.60 -6.47 -23.88
CA THR A 80 6.66 -7.59 -24.08
C THR A 80 5.33 -7.39 -23.35
N TRP A 81 5.26 -6.44 -22.42
CA TRP A 81 4.09 -6.11 -21.61
C TRP A 81 3.88 -4.60 -21.53
N ARG A 82 2.63 -4.18 -21.75
CA ARG A 82 2.16 -2.82 -21.53
C ARG A 82 1.24 -2.74 -20.32
N LEU A 83 1.33 -1.66 -19.55
CA LEU A 83 0.37 -1.35 -18.50
C LEU A 83 -0.97 -0.94 -19.11
N THR A 84 -2.07 -1.42 -18.53
CA THR A 84 -3.41 -0.95 -18.87
C THR A 84 -3.70 0.39 -18.19
N ALA A 85 -4.83 1.02 -18.52
CA ALA A 85 -5.31 2.21 -17.79
C ALA A 85 -5.40 1.94 -16.27
N MET A 86 -5.95 0.79 -15.87
CA MET A 86 -6.04 0.41 -14.45
C MET A 86 -4.67 0.12 -13.83
N GLY A 87 -3.72 -0.39 -14.62
CA GLY A 87 -2.31 -0.53 -14.24
C GLY A 87 -1.68 0.82 -13.91
N TRP A 88 -1.89 1.82 -14.75
CA TRP A 88 -1.43 3.19 -14.52
C TRP A 88 -2.09 3.83 -13.31
N VAL A 89 -3.41 3.71 -13.16
CA VAL A 89 -4.14 4.22 -11.97
C VAL A 89 -3.54 3.63 -10.69
N ARG A 90 -3.36 2.31 -10.65
CA ARG A 90 -2.74 1.64 -9.50
C ARG A 90 -1.32 2.14 -9.25
N LEU A 91 -0.51 2.30 -10.29
CA LEU A 91 0.88 2.77 -10.18
C LEU A 91 0.94 4.19 -9.59
N VAL A 92 0.10 5.11 -10.06
CA VAL A 92 0.02 6.49 -9.56
C VAL A 92 -0.39 6.51 -8.09
N ILE A 93 -1.40 5.74 -7.71
CA ILE A 93 -1.86 5.67 -6.31
C ILE A 93 -0.75 5.10 -5.40
N LEU A 94 -0.07 4.03 -5.82
CA LEU A 94 1.04 3.46 -5.05
C LEU A 94 2.20 4.46 -4.92
N ALA A 95 2.53 5.19 -5.98
CA ALA A 95 3.54 6.24 -5.93
C ALA A 95 3.16 7.34 -4.92
N LEU A 96 1.90 7.78 -4.92
CA LEU A 96 1.40 8.76 -3.96
C LEU A 96 1.48 8.25 -2.52
N ILE A 97 1.11 6.98 -2.25
CA ILE A 97 1.24 6.35 -0.93
C ILE A 97 2.71 6.31 -0.49
N VAL A 98 3.63 5.95 -1.38
CA VAL A 98 5.06 5.89 -1.08
C VAL A 98 5.62 7.27 -0.75
N VAL A 99 5.38 8.27 -1.60
CA VAL A 99 5.88 9.64 -1.41
C VAL A 99 5.33 10.24 -0.11
N THR A 100 4.02 10.15 0.11
CA THR A 100 3.42 10.65 1.35
C THR A 100 3.90 9.86 2.57
N GLY A 101 4.10 8.55 2.45
CA GLY A 101 4.66 7.70 3.50
C GLY A 101 6.08 8.12 3.89
N MET A 102 6.95 8.41 2.92
CA MET A 102 8.29 8.95 3.16
C MET A 102 8.24 10.31 3.86
N LEU A 103 7.34 11.21 3.46
CA LEU A 103 7.16 12.49 4.16
C LEU A 103 6.70 12.28 5.61
N ARG A 104 5.85 11.29 5.87
CA ARG A 104 5.44 10.92 7.24
C ARG A 104 6.58 10.33 8.08
N THR A 105 7.58 9.70 7.47
CA THR A 105 8.77 9.24 8.20
C THR A 105 9.74 10.39 8.45
N VAL A 106 9.89 11.32 7.49
CA VAL A 106 10.77 12.49 7.62
C VAL A 106 10.30 13.42 8.74
N LYS A 107 9.00 13.68 8.86
CA LYS A 107 8.46 14.54 9.94
C LYS A 107 8.70 14.00 11.36
N ASN A 108 9.07 12.72 11.49
CA ASN A 108 9.37 12.07 12.76
C ASN A 108 10.86 12.15 13.13
N LEU A 109 11.71 12.75 12.28
CA LEU A 109 13.13 12.99 12.58
C LEU A 109 13.27 14.16 13.56
N PRO A 110 14.27 14.14 14.48
CA PRO A 110 14.43 15.16 15.52
C PRO A 110 14.53 16.60 15.01
N ASP A 111 15.15 16.80 13.84
CA ASP A 111 15.51 18.13 13.32
C ASP A 111 14.65 18.57 12.12
N HIS A 112 13.61 17.80 11.77
CA HIS A 112 12.77 18.06 10.60
C HIS A 112 11.29 18.18 10.97
N GLY A 113 10.94 19.30 11.60
CA GLY A 113 9.55 19.69 11.85
C GLY A 113 8.89 20.27 10.60
N PHE A 114 7.74 19.72 10.20
CA PHE A 114 6.87 20.34 9.20
C PHE A 114 5.81 21.22 9.87
N SER A 115 5.27 22.18 9.13
CA SER A 115 4.15 23.00 9.62
C SER A 115 2.92 22.11 9.93
N PRO A 116 2.05 22.49 10.89
CA PRO A 116 0.84 21.72 11.21
C PRO A 116 -0.05 21.46 9.99
N MET A 117 -0.18 22.44 9.10
CA MET A 117 -0.95 22.31 7.85
C MET A 117 -0.32 21.26 6.94
N THR A 118 1.01 21.29 6.76
CA THR A 118 1.73 20.29 5.96
C THR A 118 1.55 18.89 6.52
N VAL A 119 1.69 18.72 7.84
CA VAL A 119 1.50 17.43 8.51
C VAL A 119 0.09 16.89 8.26
N MET A 120 -0.93 17.74 8.44
CA MET A 120 -2.32 17.38 8.19
C MET A 120 -2.54 16.97 6.73
N LEU A 121 -2.09 17.78 5.76
CA LEU A 121 -2.26 17.47 4.34
C LEU A 121 -1.58 16.16 3.95
N VAL A 122 -0.37 15.91 4.44
CA VAL A 122 0.36 14.66 4.20
C VAL A 122 -0.37 13.46 4.81
N ASP A 123 -0.84 13.56 6.05
CA ASP A 123 -1.54 12.46 6.73
C ASP A 123 -2.88 12.13 6.05
N TRP A 124 -3.66 13.16 5.71
CA TRP A 124 -4.95 12.99 5.02
C TRP A 124 -4.78 12.45 3.61
N THR A 125 -3.78 12.94 2.86
CA THR A 125 -3.49 12.46 1.51
C THR A 125 -3.02 11.02 1.53
N HIS A 126 -2.17 10.64 2.50
CA HIS A 126 -1.71 9.27 2.66
C HIS A 126 -2.88 8.31 2.95
N LEU A 127 -3.76 8.69 3.88
CA LEU A 127 -4.96 7.91 4.20
C LEU A 127 -5.90 7.82 3.00
N ALA A 128 -6.21 8.93 2.34
CA ALA A 128 -7.08 8.96 1.17
C ALA A 128 -6.53 8.07 0.04
N ALA A 129 -5.23 8.14 -0.24
CA ALA A 129 -4.58 7.31 -1.26
C ALA A 129 -4.66 5.81 -0.91
N ALA A 130 -4.46 5.44 0.35
CA ALA A 130 -4.62 4.05 0.81
C ALA A 130 -6.07 3.55 0.64
N MET A 131 -7.06 4.39 0.97
CA MET A 131 -8.47 4.06 0.77
C MET A 131 -8.82 3.94 -0.73
N LEU A 132 -8.33 4.85 -1.56
CA LEU A 132 -8.46 4.81 -3.02
C LEU A 132 -7.84 3.53 -3.61
N LEU A 133 -6.70 3.08 -3.10
CA LEU A 133 -6.11 1.80 -3.50
C LEU A 133 -7.05 0.63 -3.19
N GLY A 134 -7.67 0.62 -2.01
CA GLY A 134 -8.64 -0.40 -1.61
C GLY A 134 -9.87 -0.41 -2.53
N VAL A 135 -10.46 0.76 -2.78
CA VAL A 135 -11.62 0.91 -3.68
C VAL A 135 -11.28 0.46 -5.09
N THR A 136 -10.15 0.92 -5.65
CA THR A 136 -9.72 0.53 -7.00
C THR A 136 -9.44 -0.98 -7.08
N ALA A 137 -8.89 -1.60 -6.04
CA ALA A 137 -8.69 -3.04 -5.99
C ALA A 137 -10.02 -3.82 -6.01
N ILE A 138 -11.05 -3.34 -5.30
CA ILE A 138 -12.39 -3.94 -5.32
C ILE A 138 -13.02 -3.77 -6.72
N LEU A 139 -12.98 -2.57 -7.29
CA LEU A 139 -13.51 -2.28 -8.62
C LEU A 139 -12.83 -3.12 -9.71
N ALA A 140 -11.52 -3.32 -9.62
CA ALA A 140 -10.78 -4.22 -10.51
C ALA A 140 -11.25 -5.67 -10.44
N ARG A 141 -11.79 -6.11 -9.29
CA ARG A 141 -12.24 -7.48 -9.06
C ARG A 141 -13.68 -7.74 -9.50
N VAL A 142 -14.55 -6.75 -9.34
CA VAL A 142 -16.01 -6.85 -9.62
C VAL A 142 -16.41 -6.24 -10.96
N GLY A 143 -15.60 -5.32 -11.49
CA GLY A 143 -15.91 -4.62 -12.73
C GLY A 143 -15.81 -5.50 -13.98
N PRO A 144 -16.17 -4.96 -15.16
CA PRO A 144 -16.10 -5.69 -16.43
C PRO A 144 -14.67 -6.15 -16.78
N TRP A 145 -13.69 -5.57 -16.09
CA TRP A 145 -12.26 -5.85 -16.20
C TRP A 145 -11.79 -7.12 -15.48
N HIS A 146 -12.65 -7.91 -14.82
CA HIS A 146 -12.27 -9.06 -13.96
C HIS A 146 -11.43 -10.20 -14.62
N ARG A 147 -11.10 -10.10 -15.91
CA ARG A 147 -10.35 -11.10 -16.68
C ARG A 147 -8.83 -10.90 -16.58
N ASN A 148 -8.07 -11.91 -17.03
CA ASN A 148 -6.61 -11.82 -17.11
C ASN A 148 -6.18 -10.53 -17.83
N GLY A 149 -5.25 -9.80 -17.23
CA GLY A 149 -4.69 -8.59 -17.81
C GLY A 149 -5.24 -7.26 -17.29
N VAL A 150 -5.96 -7.26 -16.16
CA VAL A 150 -6.51 -6.02 -15.54
C VAL A 150 -5.49 -4.90 -15.44
N TYR A 151 -4.28 -5.21 -14.99
CA TYR A 151 -3.23 -4.22 -14.73
C TYR A 151 -2.15 -4.18 -15.82
N ALA A 152 -1.99 -5.24 -16.61
CA ALA A 152 -1.00 -5.32 -17.67
C ALA A 152 -1.39 -6.36 -18.73
N THR A 153 -1.18 -6.06 -20.00
CA THR A 153 -1.44 -6.96 -21.13
C THR A 153 -0.15 -7.22 -21.90
N ARG A 154 0.02 -8.45 -22.40
CA ARG A 154 1.10 -8.77 -23.32
C ARG A 154 0.85 -8.10 -24.68
N HIS A 155 1.93 -7.69 -25.35
CA HIS A 155 1.88 -7.34 -26.77
C HIS A 155 1.51 -8.55 -27.63
#